data_AF-A0A485LXH3-F1
#
_entry.id   AF-A0A485LXH3-F1
#
_cell.length_a   1.000
_cell.length_b   1.000
_cell.length_c   1.000
_cell.angle_alpha   90.00
_cell.angle_beta   90.00
_cell.angle_gamma   90.00
#
_symmetry.space_group_name_H-M   'P 1'
#
loop_
_entity.id
_entity.type
_entity.pdbx_description
1 polymer ?
#
loop_
_entity_poly.entity_id
_entity_poly.type
_entity_poly.pdbx_seq_one_letter_code
_entity_poly.pdbx_strand_id
1 'polypeptide(L)'
;MYLFVIAVTTALTHAALAPNATNCTADDNTAAAAALQVVWPNCSTTGANILSLIPNDPTKVAAWCASTCPANLAAVGAVLPNCVNPGTPPSNQVIEFTTKFASTCAPAVAGGPCNLTQQLSGLAIGAQPAPAKCLAAAELPATTNTSEWTGTFKSSYCNLPDCLAALETVNASMPNCLVNGAALFPTPCPANWTKSTSPTTPASGAKNSAAATCLVGVASVTAATLALVF
;
A
#
# COMPACT_ATOMS: atom_id res chain seq x y z
N MET A 1 1.90 -9.02 39.90
CA MET A 1 1.15 -7.91 39.27
C MET A 1 0.96 -8.31 37.81
N TYR A 2 -0.20 -8.84 37.45
CA TYR A 2 -0.49 -9.35 36.10
C TYR A 2 -1.09 -8.23 35.25
N LEU A 3 -0.39 -7.84 34.17
CA LEU A 3 -0.86 -6.84 33.21
C LEU A 3 -1.80 -7.54 32.21
N PHE A 4 -3.10 -7.29 32.32
CA PHE A 4 -4.08 -7.72 31.30
C PHE A 4 -3.97 -6.78 30.10
N VAL A 5 -3.37 -7.25 29.01
CA VAL A 5 -3.44 -6.58 27.70
C VAL A 5 -4.78 -6.97 27.07
N ILE A 6 -5.75 -6.07 27.15
CA ILE A 6 -7.02 -6.20 26.41
C ILE A 6 -6.72 -5.82 24.96
N ALA A 7 -6.46 -6.83 24.12
CA ALA A 7 -6.44 -6.64 22.68
C ALA A 7 -7.87 -6.40 22.20
N VAL A 8 -8.26 -5.13 22.06
CA VAL A 8 -9.51 -4.76 21.40
C VAL A 8 -9.32 -4.99 19.90
N THR A 9 -9.63 -6.19 19.43
CA THR A 9 -9.79 -6.45 18.00
C THR A 9 -11.09 -5.81 17.56
N THR A 10 -11.05 -4.54 17.16
CA THR A 10 -12.10 -3.97 16.30
C THR A 10 -12.04 -4.71 14.97
N ALA A 11 -12.87 -5.74 14.84
CA ALA A 11 -13.15 -6.34 13.55
C ALA A 11 -13.78 -5.25 12.69
N LEU A 12 -12.99 -4.64 11.80
CA LEU A 12 -13.50 -3.89 10.65
C LEU A 12 -14.23 -4.92 9.79
N THR A 13 -15.50 -5.17 10.11
CA THR A 13 -16.41 -5.87 9.22
C THR A 13 -16.52 -5.00 7.98
N HIS A 14 -15.76 -5.35 6.95
CA HIS A 14 -15.97 -4.83 5.61
C HIS A 14 -17.34 -5.37 5.20
N ALA A 15 -18.38 -4.56 5.42
CA ALA A 15 -19.69 -4.85 4.86
C ALA A 15 -19.47 -5.02 3.36
N ALA A 16 -19.72 -6.23 2.85
CA ALA A 16 -19.68 -6.47 1.41
C ALA A 16 -20.70 -5.52 0.78
N LEU A 17 -20.20 -4.45 0.16
CA LEU A 17 -21.05 -3.45 -0.45
C LEU A 17 -21.91 -4.13 -1.51
N ALA A 18 -23.22 -3.93 -1.41
CA ALA A 18 -24.19 -4.59 -2.28
C ALA A 18 -23.82 -4.33 -3.75
N PRO A 19 -23.75 -5.36 -4.61
CA PRO A 19 -23.30 -5.24 -6.01
C PRO A 19 -24.23 -4.43 -6.93
N ASN A 20 -25.24 -3.74 -6.37
CA ASN A 20 -26.27 -3.02 -7.09
C ASN A 20 -26.27 -1.52 -6.74
N ALA A 21 -25.11 -0.89 -6.62
CA ALA A 21 -25.04 0.56 -6.47
C ALA A 21 -25.56 1.22 -7.77
N THR A 22 -26.58 2.07 -7.66
CA THR A 22 -27.13 2.84 -8.78
C THR A 22 -26.11 3.88 -9.27
N ASN A 23 -26.32 4.40 -10.48
CA ASN A 23 -25.49 5.49 -10.98
C ASN A 23 -25.61 6.72 -10.06
N CYS A 24 -24.49 7.41 -9.80
CA CYS A 24 -24.49 8.65 -9.05
C CYS A 24 -25.32 9.72 -9.76
N THR A 25 -26.18 10.40 -9.00
CA THR A 25 -26.90 11.59 -9.47
C THR A 25 -26.01 12.84 -9.43
N ALA A 26 -26.50 13.95 -10.00
CA ALA A 26 -25.82 15.24 -9.88
C ALA A 26 -25.71 15.71 -8.42
N ASP A 27 -26.73 15.41 -7.60
CA ASP A 27 -26.76 15.75 -6.18
C ASP A 27 -25.74 14.93 -5.38
N ASP A 28 -25.64 13.63 -5.67
CA ASP A 28 -24.61 12.74 -5.07
C ASP A 28 -23.20 13.29 -5.32
N ASN A 29 -22.93 13.67 -6.57
CA ASN A 29 -21.62 14.22 -6.95
C ASN A 29 -21.36 15.59 -6.31
N THR A 30 -22.39 16.42 -6.15
CA THR A 30 -22.27 17.72 -5.47
C THR A 30 -22.00 17.54 -3.98
N ALA A 31 -22.67 16.59 -3.32
CA ALA A 31 -22.44 16.25 -1.92
C ALA A 31 -21.04 15.68 -1.69
N ALA A 32 -20.57 14.78 -2.57
CA ALA A 32 -19.22 14.25 -2.54
C ALA A 32 -18.17 15.36 -2.73
N ALA A 33 -18.36 16.25 -3.71
CA ALA A 33 -17.47 17.39 -3.92
C ALA A 33 -17.43 18.30 -2.69
N ALA A 34 -18.58 18.63 -2.09
CA ALA A 34 -18.64 19.44 -0.88
C ALA A 34 -17.89 18.80 0.29
N ALA A 35 -18.04 17.47 0.47
CA ALA A 35 -17.32 16.72 1.51
C ALA A 35 -15.79 16.75 1.30
N LEU A 36 -15.33 16.71 0.05
CA LEU A 36 -13.89 16.70 -0.29
C LEU A 36 -13.23 18.09 -0.27
N GLN A 37 -14.02 19.16 -0.30
CA GLN A 37 -13.55 20.56 -0.26
C GLN A 37 -13.47 21.14 1.16
N VAL A 38 -13.81 20.37 2.19
CA VAL A 38 -13.73 20.86 3.57
C VAL A 38 -12.26 21.03 3.96
N VAL A 39 -11.84 22.27 4.17
CA VAL A 39 -10.54 22.58 4.78
C VAL A 39 -10.61 22.15 6.24
N TRP A 40 -9.79 21.18 6.61
CA TRP A 40 -9.66 20.75 8.00
C TRP A 40 -8.55 21.55 8.68
N PRO A 41 -8.88 22.45 9.62
CA PRO A 41 -7.87 23.17 10.37
C PRO A 41 -6.91 22.18 11.03
N ASN A 42 -5.61 22.46 10.96
CA ASN A 42 -4.53 21.63 11.53
C ASN A 42 -4.26 20.28 10.81
N CYS A 43 -4.92 20.02 9.68
CA CYS A 43 -4.70 18.81 8.88
C CYS A 43 -4.08 19.09 7.50
N SER A 44 -4.04 20.34 7.07
CA SER A 44 -3.40 20.76 5.82
C SER A 44 -2.04 21.37 6.12
N THR A 45 -1.00 20.96 5.40
CA THR A 45 0.26 21.72 5.36
C THR A 45 0.29 22.73 4.21
N THR A 46 -0.44 22.49 3.10
CA THR A 46 -0.36 23.30 1.87
C THR A 46 -1.52 23.08 0.88
N GLY A 47 -2.51 22.25 1.20
CA GLY A 47 -3.41 21.63 0.22
C GLY A 47 -4.89 22.07 0.28
N ALA A 48 -5.54 22.13 -0.88
CA ALA A 48 -6.97 22.44 -1.07
C ALA A 48 -7.87 21.19 -1.20
N ASN A 49 -7.29 19.99 -1.30
CA ASN A 49 -8.02 18.73 -1.46
C ASN A 49 -7.53 17.66 -0.46
N ILE A 50 -8.37 16.67 -0.19
CA ILE A 50 -8.11 15.61 0.81
C ILE A 50 -6.79 14.85 0.60
N LEU A 51 -6.35 14.66 -0.65
CA LEU A 51 -5.10 13.97 -0.99
C LEU A 51 -3.89 14.81 -0.60
N SER A 52 -3.97 16.12 -0.81
CA SER A 52 -2.93 17.08 -0.40
C SER A 52 -2.91 17.38 1.10
N LEU A 53 -3.93 16.94 1.86
CA LEU A 53 -3.94 17.04 3.33
C LEU A 53 -3.12 15.95 3.99
N ILE A 54 -2.94 14.82 3.32
CA ILE A 54 -2.20 13.70 3.85
C ILE A 54 -0.71 13.93 3.55
N PRO A 55 0.17 14.01 4.56
CA PRO A 55 1.58 14.18 4.32
C PRO A 55 2.16 13.01 3.50
N ASN A 56 3.04 13.31 2.55
CA ASN A 56 3.81 12.32 1.81
C ASN A 56 5.11 11.89 2.51
N ASP A 57 5.44 12.54 3.62
CA ASP A 57 6.57 12.20 4.48
C ASP A 57 6.13 11.22 5.57
N PRO A 58 6.69 10.00 5.66
CA PRO A 58 6.34 9.01 6.66
C PRO A 58 6.38 9.53 8.10
N THR A 59 7.30 10.42 8.42
CA THR A 59 7.43 11.00 9.78
C THR A 59 6.26 11.95 10.09
N LYS A 60 5.80 12.70 9.10
CA LYS A 60 4.66 13.60 9.23
C LYS A 60 3.33 12.83 9.24
N VAL A 61 3.25 11.67 8.58
CA VAL A 61 2.06 10.80 8.66
C VAL A 61 1.82 10.30 10.08
N ALA A 62 2.86 9.95 10.84
CA ALA A 62 2.68 9.55 12.23
C ALA A 62 2.05 10.66 13.09
N ALA A 63 2.55 11.91 12.94
CA ALA A 63 1.98 13.08 13.61
C ALA A 63 0.54 13.36 13.15
N TRP A 64 0.27 13.25 11.85
CA TRP A 64 -1.07 13.38 11.28
C TRP A 64 -2.03 12.33 11.85
N CYS A 65 -1.60 11.07 11.97
CA CYS A 65 -2.39 9.99 12.55
C CYS A 65 -2.65 10.12 14.04
N ALA A 66 -1.82 10.87 14.76
CA ALA A 66 -2.04 11.19 16.18
C ALA A 66 -2.96 12.41 16.40
N SER A 67 -3.38 13.10 15.34
CA SER A 67 -4.21 14.30 15.39
C SER A 67 -5.71 13.99 15.21
N THR A 68 -6.54 15.03 15.03
CA THR A 68 -7.97 14.89 14.69
C THR A 68 -8.23 14.57 13.22
N CYS A 69 -7.21 14.62 12.37
CA CYS A 69 -7.35 14.48 10.92
C CYS A 69 -7.87 13.10 10.46
N PRO A 70 -7.50 11.98 11.08
CA PRO A 70 -8.08 10.68 10.73
C PRO A 70 -9.58 10.62 10.99
N ALA A 71 -10.07 11.30 12.04
CA ALA A 71 -11.50 11.37 12.33
C ALA A 71 -12.26 12.19 11.28
N ASN A 72 -11.67 13.31 10.81
CA ASN A 72 -12.23 14.09 9.72
C ASN A 72 -12.26 13.30 8.39
N LEU A 73 -11.22 12.52 8.11
CA LEU A 73 -11.15 11.63 6.95
C LEU A 73 -12.23 10.54 7.03
N ALA A 74 -12.43 9.92 8.20
CA ALA A 74 -13.50 8.97 8.41
C ALA A 74 -14.90 9.61 8.23
N ALA A 75 -15.09 10.85 8.70
CA ALA A 75 -16.33 11.59 8.52
C ALA A 75 -16.64 11.87 7.05
N VAL A 76 -15.63 12.20 6.23
CA VAL A 76 -15.81 12.33 4.78
C VAL A 76 -16.23 11.00 4.15
N GLY A 77 -15.56 9.90 4.50
CA GLY A 77 -15.94 8.58 4.00
C GLY A 77 -17.39 8.19 4.32
N ALA A 78 -17.90 8.61 5.49
CA ALA A 78 -19.26 8.33 5.91
C ALA A 78 -20.35 9.11 5.15
N VAL A 79 -20.00 10.26 4.55
CA VAL A 79 -20.95 11.08 3.77
C VAL A 79 -20.85 10.85 2.26
N LEU A 80 -19.86 10.07 1.80
CA LEU A 80 -19.76 9.75 0.38
C LEU A 80 -20.95 8.86 -0.05
N PRO A 81 -21.56 9.17 -1.21
CA PRO A 81 -22.69 8.41 -1.70
C PRO A 81 -22.23 7.01 -2.16
N ASN A 82 -22.98 5.98 -1.77
CA ASN A 82 -22.76 4.61 -2.21
C ASN A 82 -23.34 4.38 -3.62
N CYS A 83 -22.76 5.06 -4.60
CA CYS A 83 -23.18 5.05 -5.99
C CYS A 83 -21.98 4.83 -6.93
N VAL A 84 -22.24 4.43 -8.17
CA VAL A 84 -21.23 4.23 -9.21
C VAL A 84 -21.22 5.43 -10.15
N ASN A 85 -20.05 6.03 -10.39
CA ASN A 85 -19.94 7.02 -11.45
C ASN A 85 -19.98 6.32 -12.82
N PRO A 86 -20.90 6.70 -13.73
CA PRO A 86 -20.95 6.10 -15.07
C PRO A 86 -19.66 6.44 -15.84
N GLY A 87 -18.88 5.41 -16.20
CA GLY A 87 -17.59 5.51 -16.87
C GLY A 87 -16.78 4.22 -16.72
N THR A 88 -15.67 4.08 -17.44
CA THR A 88 -14.81 2.88 -17.38
C THR A 88 -13.44 3.21 -16.79
N PRO A 89 -13.00 2.49 -15.74
CA PRO A 89 -13.75 1.47 -14.98
C PRO A 89 -14.78 2.09 -14.02
N PRO A 90 -15.97 1.48 -13.85
CA PRO A 90 -16.96 1.94 -12.88
C PRO A 90 -16.36 1.87 -11.48
N SER A 91 -16.18 3.02 -10.83
CA SER A 91 -15.75 3.09 -9.44
C SER A 91 -16.90 3.54 -8.54
N ASN A 92 -17.11 2.79 -7.47
CA ASN A 92 -17.97 3.22 -6.38
C ASN A 92 -17.16 4.13 -5.46
N GLN A 93 -17.63 5.35 -5.24
CA GLN A 93 -16.86 6.37 -4.54
C GLN A 93 -16.51 5.96 -3.10
N VAL A 94 -17.45 5.32 -2.39
CA VAL A 94 -17.23 4.82 -1.03
C VAL A 94 -16.21 3.69 -1.03
N ILE A 95 -16.30 2.74 -1.97
CA ILE A 95 -15.32 1.65 -2.10
C ILE A 95 -13.93 2.23 -2.38
N GLU A 96 -13.83 3.15 -3.34
CA GLU A 96 -12.56 3.73 -3.73
C GLU A 96 -11.94 4.53 -2.58
N PHE A 97 -12.74 5.34 -1.89
CA PHE A 97 -12.31 6.08 -0.72
C PHE A 97 -11.86 5.15 0.40
N THR A 98 -12.69 4.18 0.77
CA THR A 98 -12.40 3.22 1.85
C THR A 98 -11.14 2.42 1.52
N THR A 99 -10.99 1.96 0.28
CA THR A 99 -9.82 1.19 -0.17
C THR A 99 -8.53 2.03 -0.07
N LYS A 100 -8.60 3.32 -0.39
CA LYS A 100 -7.44 4.23 -0.33
C LYS A 100 -7.11 4.71 1.09
N PHE A 101 -8.12 4.93 1.92
CA PHE A 101 -7.99 5.73 3.14
C PHE A 101 -8.32 5.00 4.45
N ALA A 102 -9.04 3.87 4.41
CA ALA A 102 -9.44 3.18 5.64
C ALA A 102 -8.23 2.67 6.45
N SER A 103 -7.13 2.34 5.76
CA SER A 103 -5.90 1.90 6.39
C SER A 103 -4.90 3.02 6.66
N THR A 104 -5.23 4.31 6.41
CA THR A 104 -4.25 5.40 6.50
C THR A 104 -3.49 5.42 7.83
N CYS A 105 -4.21 5.26 8.94
CA CYS A 105 -3.65 5.23 10.30
C CYS A 105 -3.78 3.88 11.00
N ALA A 106 -4.06 2.82 10.26
CA ALA A 106 -4.10 1.48 10.82
C ALA A 106 -2.70 1.07 11.32
N PRO A 107 -2.57 0.32 12.42
CA PRO A 107 -1.29 -0.23 12.83
C PRO A 107 -0.74 -1.15 11.74
N ALA A 108 0.59 -1.20 11.62
CA ALA A 108 1.25 -2.09 10.68
C ALA A 108 1.00 -3.56 11.07
N VAL A 109 0.49 -4.36 10.13
CA VAL A 109 0.28 -5.80 10.31
C VAL A 109 1.13 -6.55 9.30
N ALA A 110 2.02 -7.43 9.79
CA ALA A 110 2.86 -8.25 8.94
C ALA A 110 2.01 -9.17 8.04
N GLY A 111 2.20 -9.10 6.73
CA GLY A 111 1.41 -9.83 5.73
C GLY A 111 -0.04 -9.36 5.57
N GLY A 112 -0.47 -8.32 6.29
CA GLY A 112 -1.78 -7.69 6.14
C GLY A 112 -1.78 -6.56 5.09
N PRO A 113 -2.91 -5.87 4.89
CA PRO A 113 -2.96 -4.71 3.99
C PRO A 113 -1.98 -3.60 4.41
N CYS A 114 -1.32 -2.97 3.45
CA CYS A 114 -0.42 -1.85 3.74
C CYS A 114 -1.19 -0.63 4.26
N ASN A 115 -0.81 -0.12 5.43
CA ASN A 115 -1.21 1.22 5.84
C ASN A 115 -0.46 2.30 5.02
N LEU A 116 -0.88 3.56 5.13
CA LEU A 116 -0.27 4.64 4.34
C LEU A 116 1.23 4.80 4.62
N THR A 117 1.64 4.71 5.89
CA THR A 117 3.06 4.86 6.27
C THR A 117 3.93 3.81 5.57
N GLN A 118 3.44 2.56 5.51
CA GLN A 118 4.09 1.47 4.78
C GLN A 118 4.09 1.74 3.27
N GLN A 119 2.99 2.22 2.69
CA GLN A 119 2.95 2.57 1.26
C GLN A 119 3.96 3.67 0.91
N LEU A 120 4.03 4.74 1.70
CA LEU A 120 5.00 5.83 1.51
C LEU A 120 6.44 5.36 1.71
N SER A 121 6.67 4.46 2.66
CA SER A 121 8.00 3.84 2.84
C SER A 121 8.39 3.01 1.61
N GLY A 122 7.44 2.27 1.02
CA GLY A 122 7.64 1.56 -0.24
C GLY A 122 7.98 2.50 -1.41
N LEU A 123 7.31 3.65 -1.51
CA LEU A 123 7.63 4.69 -2.50
C LEU A 123 9.01 5.30 -2.30
N ALA A 124 9.36 5.61 -1.05
CA ALA A 124 10.67 6.15 -0.70
C ALA A 124 11.81 5.18 -1.08
N ILE A 125 11.59 3.87 -0.88
CA ILE A 125 12.51 2.81 -1.33
C ILE A 125 12.56 2.76 -2.86
N GLY A 126 11.40 2.80 -3.53
CA GLY A 126 11.31 2.81 -4.99
C GLY A 126 12.08 3.98 -5.63
N ALA A 127 12.11 5.14 -4.97
CA ALA A 127 12.85 6.32 -5.41
C ALA A 127 14.36 6.27 -5.13
N GLN A 128 14.86 5.34 -4.30
CA GLN A 128 16.29 5.20 -4.08
C GLN A 128 17.00 4.69 -5.34
N PRO A 129 18.29 5.06 -5.56
CA PRO A 129 19.11 4.47 -6.60
C PRO A 129 19.09 2.94 -6.50
N ALA A 130 18.90 2.25 -7.63
CA ALA A 130 18.99 0.80 -7.63
C ALA A 130 20.44 0.36 -7.34
N PRO A 131 20.65 -0.87 -6.83
CA PRO A 131 21.99 -1.30 -6.41
C PRO A 131 22.99 -1.33 -7.58
N ALA A 132 24.01 -0.48 -7.50
CA ALA A 132 24.95 -0.22 -8.60
C ALA A 132 25.64 -1.47 -9.16
N LYS A 133 25.95 -2.47 -8.31
CA LYS A 133 26.55 -3.73 -8.76
C LYS A 133 25.63 -4.52 -9.69
N CYS A 134 24.34 -4.59 -9.35
CA CYS A 134 23.37 -5.24 -10.23
C CYS A 134 23.17 -4.43 -11.51
N LEU A 135 23.06 -3.10 -11.42
CA LEU A 135 22.93 -2.24 -12.62
C LEU A 135 24.11 -2.44 -13.58
N ALA A 136 25.35 -2.50 -13.07
CA ALA A 136 26.53 -2.77 -13.88
C ALA A 136 26.50 -4.17 -14.51
N ALA A 137 26.16 -5.21 -13.74
CA ALA A 137 26.08 -6.58 -14.23
C ALA A 137 24.92 -6.80 -15.24
N ALA A 138 23.86 -6.01 -15.13
CA ALA A 138 22.68 -6.05 -15.99
C ALA A 138 22.78 -5.09 -17.19
N GLU A 139 23.89 -4.34 -17.31
CA GLU A 139 24.11 -3.30 -18.31
C GLU A 139 23.00 -2.23 -18.35
N LEU A 140 22.50 -1.88 -17.16
CA LEU A 140 21.46 -0.86 -16.98
C LEU A 140 22.09 0.52 -16.66
N PRO A 141 21.40 1.64 -16.98
CA PRO A 141 21.86 2.97 -16.63
C PRO A 141 22.10 3.12 -15.12
N ALA A 142 23.20 3.76 -14.72
CA ALA A 142 23.52 4.01 -13.31
C ALA A 142 22.51 4.93 -12.61
N THR A 143 21.69 5.65 -13.38
CA THR A 143 20.62 6.54 -12.88
C THR A 143 19.30 5.81 -12.60
N THR A 144 19.20 4.52 -12.93
CA THR A 144 17.98 3.74 -12.70
C THR A 144 17.67 3.65 -11.20
N ASN A 145 16.44 3.97 -10.83
CA ASN A 145 15.96 3.84 -9.45
C ASN A 145 15.38 2.44 -9.19
N THR A 146 15.11 2.13 -7.92
CA THR A 146 14.64 0.80 -7.49
C THR A 146 13.29 0.44 -8.11
N SER A 147 12.37 1.39 -8.27
CA SER A 147 11.07 1.17 -8.90
C SER A 147 11.19 0.81 -10.38
N GLU A 148 12.04 1.51 -11.12
CA GLU A 148 12.28 1.27 -12.54
C GLU A 148 13.03 -0.06 -12.74
N TRP A 149 14.05 -0.30 -11.93
CA TRP A 149 14.83 -1.55 -11.96
C TRP A 149 13.96 -2.78 -11.70
N THR A 150 13.12 -2.75 -10.66
CA THR A 150 12.23 -3.87 -10.34
C THR A 150 11.12 -4.05 -11.37
N GLY A 151 10.57 -2.96 -11.93
CA GLY A 151 9.57 -3.02 -13.00
C GLY A 151 10.11 -3.55 -14.33
N THR A 152 11.42 -3.42 -14.57
CA THR A 152 12.10 -3.90 -15.78
C THR A 152 12.95 -5.15 -15.52
N PHE A 153 12.80 -5.77 -14.34
CA PHE A 153 13.62 -6.90 -13.92
C PHE A 153 13.39 -8.11 -14.84
N LYS A 154 14.47 -8.57 -15.49
CA LYS A 154 14.43 -9.73 -16.40
C LYS A 154 14.72 -11.02 -15.65
N SER A 155 14.13 -12.12 -16.09
CA SER A 155 14.43 -13.46 -15.54
C SER A 155 15.91 -13.85 -15.64
N SER A 156 16.64 -13.32 -16.64
CA SER A 156 18.09 -13.52 -16.77
C SER A 156 18.89 -12.95 -15.60
N TYR A 157 18.38 -11.91 -14.93
CA TYR A 157 19.05 -11.30 -13.77
C TYR A 157 19.00 -12.20 -12.53
N CYS A 158 18.13 -13.21 -12.49
CA CYS A 158 18.09 -14.19 -11.41
C CYS A 158 19.32 -15.11 -11.35
N ASN A 159 20.18 -15.09 -12.36
CA ASN A 159 21.45 -15.83 -12.38
C ASN A 159 22.66 -14.95 -12.03
N LEU A 160 22.45 -13.65 -11.81
CA LEU A 160 23.50 -12.71 -11.45
C LEU A 160 23.58 -12.58 -9.92
N PRO A 161 24.68 -13.00 -9.26
CA PRO A 161 24.77 -13.01 -7.80
C PRO A 161 24.60 -11.60 -7.20
N ASP A 162 25.13 -10.57 -7.86
CA ASP A 162 24.97 -9.18 -7.44
C ASP A 162 23.51 -8.71 -7.50
N CYS A 163 22.72 -9.20 -8.46
CA CYS A 163 21.29 -8.88 -8.56
C CYS A 163 20.44 -9.62 -7.53
N LEU A 164 20.79 -10.86 -7.18
CA LEU A 164 20.12 -11.57 -6.09
C LEU A 164 20.37 -10.89 -4.74
N ALA A 165 21.62 -10.55 -4.42
CA ALA A 165 21.97 -9.84 -3.19
C ALA A 165 21.31 -8.45 -3.10
N ALA A 166 21.24 -7.74 -4.23
CA ALA A 166 20.53 -6.48 -4.37
C ALA A 166 19.04 -6.64 -4.05
N LEU A 167 18.41 -7.67 -4.62
CA LEU A 167 16.99 -7.94 -4.44
C LEU A 167 16.67 -8.34 -2.98
N GLU A 168 17.53 -9.13 -2.34
CA GLU A 168 17.43 -9.45 -0.91
C GLU A 168 17.49 -8.19 -0.03
N THR A 169 18.41 -7.28 -0.34
CA THR A 169 18.58 -6.01 0.39
C THR A 169 17.36 -5.11 0.25
N VAL A 170 16.84 -4.95 -0.98
CA VAL A 170 15.62 -4.18 -1.24
C VAL A 170 14.44 -4.82 -0.52
N ASN A 171 14.28 -6.14 -0.63
CA ASN A 171 13.20 -6.87 0.03
C ASN A 171 13.24 -6.77 1.55
N ALA A 172 14.43 -6.81 2.16
CA ALA A 172 14.60 -6.61 3.60
C ALA A 172 14.21 -5.19 4.06
N SER A 173 14.29 -4.21 3.15
CA SER A 173 13.90 -2.82 3.43
C SER A 173 12.39 -2.59 3.24
N MET A 174 11.71 -3.46 2.49
CA MET A 174 10.29 -3.30 2.20
C MET A 174 9.42 -3.60 3.42
N PRO A 175 8.30 -2.87 3.58
CA PRO A 175 7.31 -3.24 4.57
C PRO A 175 6.67 -4.57 4.18
N ASN A 176 6.58 -5.49 5.16
CA ASN A 176 5.89 -6.77 5.01
C ASN A 176 4.37 -6.56 5.04
N CYS A 177 3.81 -6.06 3.95
CA CYS A 177 2.37 -5.83 3.78
C CYS A 177 1.94 -6.02 2.32
N LEU A 178 0.63 -6.07 2.10
CA LEU A 178 0.00 -6.31 0.81
C LEU A 178 -0.75 -5.06 0.32
N VAL A 179 -0.53 -4.65 -0.92
CA VAL A 179 -1.35 -3.67 -1.62
C VAL A 179 -2.30 -4.43 -2.53
N ASN A 180 -3.61 -4.27 -2.32
CA ASN A 180 -4.65 -4.99 -3.08
C ASN A 180 -4.45 -6.52 -3.10
N GLY A 181 -3.97 -7.10 -1.98
CA GLY A 181 -3.71 -8.53 -1.86
C GLY A 181 -2.41 -9.01 -2.52
N ALA A 182 -1.63 -8.13 -3.15
CA ALA A 182 -0.34 -8.43 -3.73
C ALA A 182 0.81 -7.81 -2.91
N ALA A 183 1.99 -8.45 -2.91
CA ALA A 183 3.18 -7.83 -2.34
C ALA A 183 3.53 -6.55 -3.12
N LEU A 184 4.02 -5.52 -2.41
CA LEU A 184 4.42 -4.24 -3.01
C LEU A 184 5.40 -4.41 -4.18
N PHE A 185 6.33 -5.35 -4.07
CA PHE A 185 7.18 -5.76 -5.17
C PHE A 185 7.05 -7.27 -5.35
N PRO A 186 6.57 -7.74 -6.51
CA PRO A 186 6.51 -9.16 -6.80
C PRO A 186 7.92 -9.73 -6.82
N THR A 187 8.05 -11.01 -6.48
CA THR A 187 9.34 -11.70 -6.38
C THR A 187 9.76 -12.19 -7.76
N PRO A 188 10.66 -11.51 -8.50
CA PRO A 188 10.93 -11.86 -9.90
C PRO A 188 11.66 -13.20 -10.07
N CYS A 189 12.25 -13.75 -9.00
CA CYS A 189 13.06 -14.96 -9.03
C CYS A 189 12.42 -16.10 -8.19
N PRO A 190 11.41 -16.82 -8.72
CA PRO A 190 10.60 -17.77 -7.95
C PRO A 190 11.35 -19.04 -7.50
N ALA A 191 12.47 -19.40 -8.14
CA ALA A 191 13.18 -20.66 -7.85
C ALA A 191 14.22 -20.58 -6.73
N ASN A 192 14.77 -19.39 -6.43
CA ASN A 192 15.88 -19.23 -5.48
C ASN A 192 15.52 -18.38 -4.25
N TRP A 193 14.31 -17.83 -4.19
CA TRP A 193 13.86 -17.03 -3.05
C TRP A 193 13.20 -17.91 -2.00
N THR A 194 14.00 -18.37 -1.05
CA THR A 194 13.45 -18.59 0.29
C THR A 194 13.12 -17.21 0.83
N LYS A 195 11.82 -16.92 1.03
CA LYS A 195 11.37 -15.66 1.64
C LYS A 195 12.33 -15.31 2.78
N SER A 196 12.94 -14.13 2.70
CA SER A 196 13.59 -13.54 3.86
C SER A 196 12.55 -13.62 4.97
N THR A 197 12.84 -14.47 5.96
CA THR A 197 12.05 -14.53 7.17
C THR A 197 12.29 -13.16 7.79
N SER A 198 11.39 -12.20 7.53
CA SER A 198 11.39 -10.96 8.31
C SER A 198 11.55 -11.39 9.77
N PRO A 199 12.46 -10.77 10.54
CA PRO A 199 12.70 -11.17 11.92
C PRO A 199 11.35 -11.21 12.60
N THR A 200 10.87 -12.44 12.82
CA THR A 200 9.65 -12.68 13.54
C THR A 200 10.06 -12.32 14.95
N THR A 201 9.68 -11.13 15.42
CA THR A 201 9.72 -10.85 16.86
C THR A 201 9.16 -12.10 17.52
N PRO A 202 9.93 -12.83 18.35
CA PRO A 202 9.55 -14.17 18.75
C PRO A 202 8.22 -14.11 19.50
N ALA A 203 7.13 -14.40 18.78
CA ALA A 203 5.87 -14.76 19.38
C ALA A 203 6.15 -16.13 19.99
N SER A 204 6.27 -16.16 21.31
CA SER A 204 6.40 -17.39 22.06
C SER A 204 5.23 -18.33 21.72
N GLY A 205 5.54 -19.40 20.99
CA GLY A 205 4.80 -20.65 20.98
C GLY A 205 3.52 -20.71 20.12
N ALA A 206 3.63 -21.32 18.94
CA ALA A 206 2.79 -22.45 18.54
C ALA A 206 3.33 -23.06 17.25
N LYS A 207 3.83 -24.31 17.34
CA LYS A 207 4.15 -25.15 16.18
C LYS A 207 2.84 -25.57 15.52
N ASN A 208 2.70 -25.37 14.21
CA ASN A 208 2.08 -26.32 13.29
C ASN A 208 2.46 -25.94 11.85
N SER A 209 3.25 -26.81 11.23
CA SER A 209 3.62 -26.72 9.83
C SER A 209 2.49 -27.29 8.96
N ALA A 210 1.99 -26.48 8.03
CA ALA A 210 1.30 -26.96 6.84
C ALA A 210 1.90 -26.24 5.64
N ALA A 211 2.56 -27.00 4.76
CA ALA A 211 3.10 -26.50 3.51
C ALA A 211 1.95 -26.18 2.55
N ALA A 212 1.72 -24.89 2.30
CA ALA A 212 0.81 -24.43 1.26
C ALA A 212 1.61 -24.13 -0.01
N THR A 213 1.46 -25.01 -1.00
CA THR A 213 1.93 -24.80 -2.37
C THR A 213 1.12 -23.68 -3.01
N CYS A 214 1.69 -22.48 -3.13
CA CYS A 214 1.12 -21.42 -3.96
C CYS A 214 1.54 -21.63 -5.42
N LEU A 215 0.61 -22.08 -6.26
CA LEU A 215 0.72 -21.96 -7.71
C LEU A 215 0.68 -20.46 -8.07
N VAL A 216 1.81 -19.89 -8.47
CA VAL A 216 1.86 -18.52 -9.01
C VAL A 216 1.66 -18.62 -10.52
N GLY A 217 0.44 -18.34 -10.98
CA GLY A 217 0.20 -17.95 -12.36
C GLY A 217 0.85 -16.59 -12.58
N VAL A 218 1.88 -16.54 -13.42
CA VAL A 218 2.58 -15.31 -13.77
C VAL A 218 1.68 -14.51 -14.71
N ALA A 219 0.72 -13.78 -14.16
CA ALA A 219 0.12 -12.67 -14.88
C ALA A 219 1.20 -11.59 -14.96
N SER A 220 1.65 -11.30 -16.18
CA SER A 220 2.40 -10.09 -16.50
C SER A 220 1.60 -8.90 -15.98
N VAL A 221 1.96 -8.40 -14.81
CA VAL A 221 1.55 -7.07 -14.36
C VAL A 221 2.33 -6.14 -15.27
N THR A 222 1.73 -5.75 -16.40
CA THR A 222 2.11 -4.52 -17.08
C THR A 222 2.26 -3.50 -15.97
N ALA A 223 3.40 -2.83 -15.89
CA ALA A 223 3.59 -1.68 -15.03
C ALA A 223 2.49 -0.68 -15.39
N ALA A 224 1.32 -0.85 -14.75
CA ALA A 224 0.27 0.11 -14.72
C ALA A 224 0.96 1.27 -14.08
N THR A 225 1.23 2.27 -14.92
CA THR A 225 1.86 3.51 -14.55
C THR A 225 1.31 3.86 -13.20
N LEU A 226 2.16 3.89 -12.17
CA LEU A 226 1.83 4.51 -10.90
C LEU A 226 1.78 6.03 -11.11
N ALA A 227 1.13 6.47 -12.19
CA ALA A 227 0.44 7.74 -12.34
C ALA A 227 -0.91 7.59 -11.63
N LEU A 228 -0.89 7.13 -10.38
CA LEU A 228 -1.86 7.59 -9.43
C LEU A 228 -1.41 9.01 -9.14
N VAL A 229 -2.13 9.95 -9.75
CA VAL A 229 -2.20 11.37 -9.40
C VAL A 229 -1.63 11.62 -8.01
N PHE A 230 -0.36 12.00 -7.98
CA PHE A 230 0.23 12.83 -6.93
C PHE A 230 0.18 14.27 -7.43
#